data_AF-A0A8J6G3E5-F1
#
_entry.id   AF-A0A8J6G3E5-F1
#
_cell.length_a   1.000
_cell.length_b   1.000
_cell.length_c   1.000
_cell.angle_alpha   90.00
_cell.angle_beta   90.00
_cell.angle_gamma   90.00
#
_symmetry.space_group_name_H-M   'P 1'
#
loop_
_entity.id
_entity.type
_entity.pdbx_description
1 polymer ?
#
loop_
_entity_poly.entity_id
_entity_poly.type
_entity_poly.pdbx_seq_one_letter_code
_entity_poly.pdbx_strand_id
1 'polypeptide(L)'
;MLPEAGAGNPKCKIAVVLGRTETASVSRHKQHSMILVPMDTPGVELIRPLPVFGYMGEGRGFEISQGRLGPGRIHHCMRSVGLAERILQLMCERAVQRVAFKKKLYEHEVVAHWIAKSRIAIEEVRLLTLKAAHSIDTVGSAAARKEIAMIKVAAPKAICKIADRAIQVYGGAGVSQDFPLARMYATIRTLRLADGPDEVHLSAIAKMELQEQARRLTARM
;
A
#
# COMPACT_ATOMS: atom_id res chain seq x y z
N MET A 1 5.37 15.23 0.62
CA MET A 1 5.28 15.15 2.09
C MET A 1 3.91 14.59 2.42
N LEU A 2 3.81 13.48 3.14
CA LEU A 2 2.54 13.01 3.69
C LEU A 2 2.55 13.33 5.19
N PRO A 3 1.47 13.94 5.73
CA PRO A 3 1.43 14.49 7.08
C PRO A 3 1.55 13.40 8.15
N GLU A 4 2.11 13.82 9.27
CA GLU A 4 2.31 13.13 10.55
C GLU A 4 1.01 12.51 11.08
N ALA A 5 0.68 11.30 10.64
CA ALA A 5 -0.52 10.59 11.06
C ALA A 5 -0.17 9.56 12.12
N GLY A 6 -0.71 9.73 13.33
CA GLY A 6 -0.83 8.70 14.35
C GLY A 6 -0.61 9.22 15.77
N ALA A 7 -0.46 8.29 16.71
CA ALA A 7 -0.61 8.57 18.14
C ALA A 7 0.41 9.53 18.74
N GLY A 8 1.57 9.73 18.09
CA GLY A 8 2.58 10.70 18.51
C GLY A 8 2.28 12.16 18.12
N ASN A 9 1.31 12.40 17.23
CA ASN A 9 0.93 13.76 16.84
C ASN A 9 0.16 14.44 17.99
N PRO A 10 0.54 15.65 18.46
CA PRO A 10 -0.19 16.36 19.52
C PRO A 10 -1.68 16.61 19.23
N LYS A 11 -2.06 16.59 17.95
CA LYS A 11 -3.45 16.72 17.48
C LYS A 11 -4.24 15.40 17.54
N CYS A 12 -3.59 14.27 17.78
CA CYS A 12 -4.26 12.99 18.00
C CYS A 12 -4.91 13.00 19.39
N LYS A 13 -6.22 13.30 19.44
CA LYS A 13 -6.99 13.37 20.70
C LYS A 13 -7.91 12.19 20.94
N ILE A 14 -8.14 11.36 19.92
CA ILE A 14 -9.08 10.24 19.98
C ILE A 14 -8.48 9.01 19.29
N ALA A 15 -8.60 7.85 19.93
CA ALA A 15 -8.29 6.56 19.37
C ALA A 15 -9.58 5.77 19.08
N VAL A 16 -9.57 5.01 17.99
CA VAL A 16 -10.59 3.99 17.71
C VAL A 16 -9.95 2.63 18.01
N VAL A 17 -10.43 1.95 19.05
CA VAL A 17 -9.83 0.71 19.55
C VAL A 17 -10.75 -0.47 19.22
N LEU A 18 -10.18 -1.54 18.64
CA LEU A 18 -10.86 -2.81 18.47
C LEU A 18 -10.42 -3.75 19.60
N GLY A 19 -11.37 -4.14 20.45
CA GLY A 19 -11.15 -5.08 21.55
C GLY A 19 -11.94 -6.36 21.39
N ARG A 20 -11.52 -7.42 22.08
CA ARG A 20 -12.34 -8.63 22.29
C ARG A 20 -13.31 -8.36 23.43
N THR A 21 -14.59 -8.62 23.21
CA THR A 21 -15.63 -8.55 24.22
C THR A 21 -16.04 -9.98 24.55
N GLU A 22 -15.65 -10.47 25.72
CA GLU A 22 -15.93 -11.84 26.12
C GLU A 22 -17.40 -11.99 26.47
N THR A 23 -18.16 -12.63 25.58
CA THR A 23 -19.57 -12.96 25.81
C THR A 23 -19.76 -14.45 25.53
N ALA A 24 -20.15 -15.20 26.57
CA ALA A 24 -20.29 -16.66 26.52
C ALA A 24 -21.36 -17.16 25.52
N SER A 25 -22.26 -16.28 25.06
CA SER A 25 -23.43 -16.63 24.26
C SER A 25 -23.35 -16.25 22.76
N VAL A 26 -22.25 -15.66 22.29
CA VAL A 26 -22.14 -15.21 20.87
C VAL A 26 -21.16 -16.05 20.05
N SER A 27 -21.48 -16.22 18.77
CA SER A 27 -20.64 -17.02 17.85
C SER A 27 -19.23 -16.45 17.70
N ARG A 28 -18.27 -17.28 17.30
CA ARG A 28 -16.83 -16.92 17.18
C ARG A 28 -16.58 -15.61 16.42
N HIS A 29 -17.40 -15.31 15.40
CA HIS A 29 -17.27 -14.13 14.56
C HIS A 29 -17.89 -12.84 15.15
N LYS A 30 -18.53 -12.92 16.32
CA LYS A 30 -19.22 -11.81 16.99
C LYS A 30 -18.61 -11.41 18.34
N GLN A 31 -17.34 -11.73 18.56
CA GLN A 31 -16.63 -11.59 19.84
C GLN A 31 -15.82 -10.26 19.97
N HIS A 32 -16.05 -9.27 19.11
CA HIS A 32 -15.24 -8.04 19.08
C HIS A 32 -16.11 -6.79 18.99
N SER A 33 -15.63 -5.70 19.58
CA SER A 33 -16.29 -4.39 19.58
C SER A 33 -15.29 -3.28 19.29
N MET A 34 -15.77 -2.21 18.66
CA MET A 34 -15.02 -0.98 18.49
C MET A 34 -15.47 0.05 19.52
N ILE A 35 -14.51 0.73 20.16
CA ILE A 35 -14.76 1.78 21.15
C ILE A 35 -13.91 3.01 20.86
N LEU A 36 -14.46 4.20 21.14
CA LEU A 36 -13.74 5.46 21.08
C LEU A 36 -13.07 5.70 22.44
N VAL A 37 -11.77 5.99 22.44
CA VAL A 37 -10.99 6.21 23.66
C VAL A 37 -10.23 7.54 23.54
N PRO A 38 -10.58 8.57 24.33
CA PRO A 38 -9.80 9.80 24.40
C PRO A 38 -8.35 9.51 24.79
N MET A 39 -7.40 10.18 24.14
CA MET A 39 -5.96 9.93 24.36
C MET A 39 -5.47 10.37 25.75
N ASP A 40 -6.24 11.19 26.46
CA ASP A 40 -6.02 11.65 27.83
C ASP A 40 -6.73 10.79 28.90
N THR A 41 -7.37 9.68 28.51
CA THR A 41 -8.00 8.76 29.45
C THR A 41 -6.97 8.17 30.42
N PRO A 42 -7.21 8.19 31.77
CA PRO A 42 -6.32 7.55 32.72
C PRO A 42 -6.03 6.08 32.36
N GLY A 43 -4.76 5.69 32.34
CA GLY A 43 -4.30 4.36 31.91
C GLY A 43 -3.96 4.22 30.42
N VAL A 44 -4.18 5.26 29.61
CA VAL A 44 -3.66 5.32 28.23
C VAL A 44 -2.24 5.89 28.25
N GLU A 45 -1.27 5.05 27.89
CA GLU A 45 0.15 5.43 27.88
C GLU A 45 0.79 5.20 26.51
N LEU A 46 1.48 6.21 25.99
CA LEU A 46 2.32 6.10 24.80
C LEU A 46 3.68 5.52 25.18
N ILE A 47 3.87 4.22 24.91
CA ILE A 47 5.08 3.50 25.33
C ILE A 47 6.31 3.91 24.51
N ARG A 48 6.25 3.81 23.17
CA ARG A 48 7.40 4.12 22.29
C ARG A 48 7.03 4.29 20.82
N PRO A 49 7.85 5.00 20.03
CA PRO A 49 7.76 4.99 18.57
C PRO A 49 8.28 3.68 17.95
N LEU A 50 7.85 3.40 16.72
CA LEU A 50 8.28 2.25 15.91
C LEU A 50 8.91 2.71 14.59
N PRO A 51 10.24 2.55 14.39
CA PRO A 51 10.90 2.93 13.15
C PRO A 51 10.63 1.93 12.02
N VAL A 52 10.60 2.42 10.78
CA VAL A 52 10.46 1.62 9.56
C VAL A 52 11.73 1.80 8.72
N PHE A 53 12.56 0.77 8.60
CA PHE A 53 13.89 0.87 7.97
C PHE A 53 14.76 2.01 8.51
N GLY A 54 14.69 2.27 9.83
CA GLY A 54 15.37 3.39 10.47
C GLY A 54 14.70 4.76 10.26
N TYR A 55 13.70 4.86 9.37
CA TYR A 55 12.89 6.08 9.25
C TYR A 55 11.93 6.19 10.43
N MET A 56 12.13 7.23 11.23
CA MET A 56 11.17 7.69 12.22
C MET A 56 10.04 8.41 11.48
N GLY A 57 8.94 7.71 11.24
CA GLY A 57 7.69 8.35 10.85
C GLY A 57 6.88 8.58 12.11
N GLU A 58 6.79 9.83 12.58
CA GLU A 58 5.90 10.17 13.70
C GLU A 58 4.50 9.61 13.43
N GLY A 59 4.01 8.77 14.34
CA GLY A 59 2.65 8.23 14.30
C GLY A 59 2.40 7.00 13.41
N ARG A 60 3.33 6.56 12.55
CA ARG A 60 2.99 5.52 11.54
C ARG A 60 2.73 4.10 12.07
N GLY A 61 2.95 3.85 13.37
CA GLY A 61 2.51 2.59 14.00
C GLY A 61 0.99 2.37 13.92
N PHE A 62 0.21 3.46 13.88
CA PHE A 62 -1.26 3.41 13.79
C PHE A 62 -1.77 3.19 12.35
N GLU A 63 -0.91 3.34 11.34
CA GLU A 63 -1.26 3.08 9.92
C GLU A 63 -1.46 1.58 9.66
N ILE A 64 -1.02 0.70 10.58
CA ILE A 64 -1.13 -0.76 10.48
C ILE A 64 -2.52 -1.28 10.91
N SER A 65 -3.28 -0.49 11.67
CA SER A 65 -4.56 -0.92 12.26
C SER A 65 -5.70 0.08 11.99
N GLN A 66 -6.33 0.01 10.82
CA GLN A 66 -7.61 0.71 10.59
C GLN A 66 -8.72 -0.27 10.21
N GLY A 67 -9.76 -0.37 11.05
CA GLY A 67 -11.01 -1.12 10.83
C GLY A 67 -11.96 -0.53 9.79
N ARG A 68 -11.49 0.35 8.89
CA ARG A 68 -12.26 0.90 7.74
C ARG A 68 -11.69 0.41 6.41
N LEU A 69 -11.39 -0.88 6.37
CA LEU A 69 -10.54 -1.56 5.39
C LEU A 69 -11.06 -1.53 3.94
N GLY A 70 -12.29 -1.10 3.65
CA GLY A 70 -12.78 -0.99 2.28
C GLY A 70 -12.22 0.25 1.56
N PRO A 71 -12.70 1.47 1.89
CA PRO A 71 -12.24 2.70 1.26
C PRO A 71 -10.76 3.05 1.53
N GLY A 72 -10.22 2.67 2.70
CA GLY A 72 -8.81 2.90 3.02
C GLY A 72 -7.86 2.25 2.00
N ARG A 73 -8.11 0.99 1.65
CA ARG A 73 -7.26 0.21 0.72
C ARG A 73 -7.14 0.88 -0.64
N ILE A 74 -8.24 1.37 -1.21
CA ILE A 74 -8.21 1.98 -2.54
C ILE A 74 -7.50 3.34 -2.54
N HIS A 75 -7.67 4.16 -1.49
CA HIS A 75 -6.97 5.44 -1.37
C HIS A 75 -5.45 5.28 -1.30
N HIS A 76 -4.96 4.24 -0.63
CA HIS A 76 -3.53 3.92 -0.62
C HIS A 76 -3.03 3.55 -2.01
N CYS A 77 -3.78 2.73 -2.76
CA CYS A 77 -3.43 2.37 -4.13
C CYS A 77 -3.42 3.59 -5.07
N MET A 78 -4.43 4.46 -4.99
CA MET A 78 -4.50 5.71 -5.77
C MET A 78 -3.28 6.61 -5.53
N ARG A 79 -2.93 6.85 -4.26
CA ARG A 79 -1.71 7.62 -3.90
C ARG A 79 -0.44 6.95 -4.39
N SER A 80 -0.40 5.62 -4.37
CA SER A 80 0.76 4.85 -4.82
C SER A 80 1.00 5.00 -6.32
N VAL A 81 -0.05 5.15 -7.15
CA VAL A 81 0.12 5.47 -8.58
C VAL A 81 0.88 6.79 -8.77
N GLY A 82 0.50 7.85 -8.03
CA GLY A 82 1.22 9.13 -8.07
C GLY A 82 2.66 9.03 -7.58
N LEU A 83 2.90 8.22 -6.54
CA LEU A 83 4.26 7.89 -6.08
C LEU A 83 5.08 7.23 -7.19
N ALA A 84 4.50 6.27 -7.92
CA ALA A 84 5.18 5.55 -8.99
C ALA A 84 5.57 6.46 -10.16
N GLU A 85 4.70 7.39 -10.54
CA GLU A 85 5.03 8.41 -11.56
C GLU A 85 6.22 9.27 -11.12
N ARG A 86 6.24 9.71 -9.85
CA ARG A 86 7.36 10.49 -9.33
C ARG A 86 8.67 9.70 -9.32
N ILE A 87 8.62 8.41 -8.96
CA ILE A 87 9.78 7.53 -9.00
C ILE A 87 10.28 7.35 -10.44
N LEU A 88 9.38 7.11 -11.40
CA LEU A 88 9.74 6.96 -12.81
C LEU A 88 10.37 8.24 -13.37
N GLN A 89 9.80 9.41 -13.04
CA GLN A 89 10.36 10.70 -13.42
C GLN A 89 11.82 10.83 -12.93
N LEU A 90 12.08 10.59 -11.64
CA LEU A 90 13.42 10.64 -11.06
C LEU A 90 14.37 9.66 -11.76
N MET A 91 13.91 8.43 -12.03
CA MET A 91 14.69 7.42 -12.75
C MET A 91 15.10 7.90 -14.14
N CYS A 92 14.18 8.48 -14.91
CA CYS A 92 14.46 9.03 -16.24
C CYS A 92 15.41 10.23 -16.18
N GLU A 93 15.17 11.19 -15.29
CA GLU A 93 16.02 12.37 -15.09
C GLU A 93 17.47 11.95 -14.81
N ARG A 94 17.66 11.00 -13.88
CA ARG A 94 18.98 10.46 -13.56
C ARG A 94 19.63 9.74 -14.73
N ALA A 95 18.85 8.96 -15.47
CA ALA A 95 19.36 8.18 -16.59
C ALA A 95 19.86 9.07 -17.74
N VAL A 96 19.25 10.24 -17.94
CA VAL A 96 19.66 11.25 -18.93
C VAL A 96 20.84 12.10 -18.46
N GLN A 97 21.00 12.32 -17.16
CA GLN A 97 22.08 13.15 -16.63
C GLN A 97 23.43 12.42 -16.60
N ARG A 98 23.45 11.13 -16.28
CA ARG A 98 24.69 10.38 -16.00
C ARG A 98 25.25 9.70 -17.24
N VAL A 99 26.57 9.74 -17.40
CA VAL A 99 27.34 9.00 -18.40
C VAL A 99 28.17 7.93 -17.69
N ALA A 100 28.10 6.69 -18.16
CA ALA A 100 28.96 5.58 -17.76
C ALA A 100 29.33 4.77 -19.00
N PHE A 101 30.59 4.34 -19.09
CA PHE A 101 31.10 3.61 -20.27
C PHE A 101 30.80 4.34 -21.59
N LYS A 102 31.07 5.65 -21.62
CA LYS A 102 30.86 6.55 -22.78
C LYS A 102 29.42 6.67 -23.30
N LYS A 103 28.43 6.15 -22.56
CA LYS A 103 27.01 6.22 -22.88
C LYS A 103 26.22 6.81 -21.73
N LYS A 104 25.15 7.54 -22.03
CA LYS A 104 24.12 7.86 -21.04
C LYS A 104 23.51 6.58 -20.48
N LEU A 105 23.04 6.61 -19.24
CA LEU A 105 22.55 5.38 -18.62
C LEU A 105 21.36 4.78 -19.38
N TYR A 106 20.47 5.60 -19.95
CA TYR A 106 19.34 5.09 -20.74
C TYR A 106 19.76 4.41 -22.05
N GLU A 107 20.98 4.63 -22.55
CA GLU A 107 21.50 3.96 -23.75
C GLU A 107 22.04 2.55 -23.43
N HIS A 108 22.16 2.20 -22.14
CA HIS A 108 22.35 0.81 -21.73
C HIS A 108 20.98 0.13 -21.69
N GLU A 109 20.78 -0.84 -22.58
CA GLU A 109 19.46 -1.41 -22.88
C GLU A 109 18.72 -1.94 -21.64
N VAL A 110 19.43 -2.48 -20.65
CA VAL A 110 18.84 -2.92 -19.37
C VAL A 110 18.12 -1.78 -18.64
N VAL A 111 18.69 -0.57 -18.63
CA VAL A 111 18.06 0.61 -18.02
C VAL A 111 16.85 1.06 -18.83
N ALA A 112 16.95 1.06 -20.17
CA ALA A 112 15.81 1.34 -21.04
C ALA A 112 14.65 0.36 -20.80
N HIS A 113 14.94 -0.93 -20.66
CA HIS A 113 13.96 -1.96 -20.32
C HIS A 113 13.33 -1.74 -18.95
N TRP A 114 14.07 -1.24 -17.95
CA TRP A 114 13.51 -0.89 -16.65
C TRP A 114 12.54 0.28 -16.74
N ILE A 115 12.86 1.32 -17.52
CA ILE A 115 11.95 2.45 -17.80
C ILE A 115 10.67 1.93 -18.46
N ALA A 116 10.79 1.14 -19.53
CA ALA A 116 9.66 0.56 -20.25
C ALA A 116 8.77 -0.32 -19.35
N LYS A 117 9.38 -1.25 -18.60
CA LYS A 117 8.66 -2.13 -17.66
C LYS A 117 7.98 -1.34 -16.54
N SER A 118 8.52 -0.18 -16.16
CA SER A 118 7.92 0.66 -15.12
C SER A 118 6.72 1.43 -15.66
N ARG A 119 6.79 1.97 -16.89
CA ARG A 119 5.64 2.58 -17.56
C ARG A 119 4.49 1.57 -17.72
N ILE A 120 4.76 0.37 -18.24
CA ILE A 120 3.74 -0.69 -18.39
C ILE A 120 3.07 -0.98 -17.04
N ALA A 121 3.87 -1.26 -16.01
CA ALA A 121 3.35 -1.57 -14.69
C ALA A 121 2.51 -0.43 -14.08
N ILE A 122 2.87 0.83 -14.33
CA ILE A 122 2.10 1.99 -13.87
C ILE A 122 0.72 2.03 -14.52
N GLU A 123 0.63 1.81 -15.83
CA GLU A 123 -0.67 1.78 -16.52
C GLU A 123 -1.54 0.62 -16.05
N GLU A 124 -0.97 -0.58 -15.89
CA GLU A 124 -1.67 -1.76 -15.38
C GLU A 124 -2.31 -1.50 -14.01
N VAL A 125 -1.53 -0.95 -13.06
CA VAL A 125 -2.06 -0.70 -11.71
C VAL A 125 -2.98 0.52 -11.66
N ARG A 126 -2.79 1.53 -12.53
CA ARG A 126 -3.71 2.66 -12.65
C ARG A 126 -5.07 2.19 -13.14
N LEU A 127 -5.11 1.42 -14.23
CA LEU A 127 -6.37 0.91 -14.78
C LEU A 127 -7.08 -0.04 -13.81
N LEU A 128 -6.33 -0.91 -13.12
CA LEU A 128 -6.91 -1.78 -12.10
C LEU A 128 -7.44 -0.98 -10.89
N THR A 129 -6.79 0.13 -10.52
CA THR A 129 -7.30 1.06 -9.49
C THR A 129 -8.60 1.73 -9.94
N LEU A 130 -8.67 2.21 -11.18
CA LEU A 130 -9.88 2.81 -11.74
C LEU A 130 -11.02 1.79 -11.87
N LYS A 131 -10.71 0.54 -12.23
CA LYS A 131 -11.68 -0.55 -12.24
C LYS A 131 -12.26 -0.78 -10.84
N ALA A 132 -11.41 -0.83 -9.81
CA ALA A 132 -11.87 -0.98 -8.43
C ALA A 132 -12.72 0.21 -7.98
N ALA A 133 -12.34 1.45 -8.34
CA ALA A 133 -13.10 2.66 -8.02
C ALA A 133 -14.48 2.62 -8.67
N HIS A 134 -14.54 2.33 -9.96
CA HIS A 134 -15.79 2.20 -10.70
C HIS A 134 -16.69 1.09 -10.15
N SER A 135 -16.12 -0.05 -9.73
CA SER A 135 -16.90 -1.10 -9.04
C SER A 135 -17.46 -0.60 -7.71
N ILE A 136 -16.72 0.21 -6.94
CA ILE A 136 -17.26 0.81 -5.70
C ILE A 136 -18.43 1.74 -6.02
N ASP A 137 -18.30 2.59 -7.05
CA ASP A 137 -19.33 3.56 -7.42
C ASP A 137 -20.62 2.88 -7.91
N THR A 138 -20.50 1.74 -8.58
CA THR A 138 -21.65 1.06 -9.21
C THR A 138 -22.32 0.00 -8.34
N VAL A 139 -21.55 -0.74 -7.52
CA VAL A 139 -22.08 -1.85 -6.71
C VAL A 139 -21.79 -1.73 -5.21
N GLY A 140 -21.11 -0.66 -4.79
CA GLY A 140 -20.71 -0.44 -3.41
C GLY A 140 -19.46 -1.25 -3.00
N SER A 141 -18.80 -0.78 -1.94
CA SER A 141 -17.51 -1.35 -1.48
C SER A 141 -17.58 -2.81 -1.02
N ALA A 142 -18.71 -3.25 -0.49
CA ALA A 142 -18.90 -4.63 -0.04
C ALA A 142 -18.91 -5.62 -1.21
N ALA A 143 -19.60 -5.27 -2.31
CA ALA A 143 -19.65 -6.10 -3.52
C ALA A 143 -18.34 -6.01 -4.31
N ALA A 144 -17.70 -4.84 -4.36
CA ALA A 144 -16.41 -4.59 -5.02
C ALA A 144 -15.19 -5.18 -4.27
N ARG A 145 -15.40 -6.01 -3.24
CA ARG A 145 -14.34 -6.54 -2.37
C ARG A 145 -13.26 -7.33 -3.13
N LYS A 146 -13.61 -7.96 -4.26
CA LYS A 146 -12.66 -8.73 -5.08
C LYS A 146 -11.69 -7.78 -5.79
N GLU A 147 -12.19 -6.74 -6.43
CA GLU A 147 -11.39 -5.71 -7.10
C GLU A 147 -10.51 -4.94 -6.13
N ILE A 148 -11.04 -4.58 -4.95
CA ILE A 148 -10.27 -3.92 -3.89
C ILE A 148 -9.11 -4.82 -3.43
N ALA A 149 -9.35 -6.12 -3.23
CA ALA A 149 -8.29 -7.07 -2.86
C ALA A 149 -7.23 -7.22 -3.96
N MET A 150 -7.66 -7.32 -5.22
CA MET A 150 -6.74 -7.43 -6.37
C MET A 150 -5.78 -6.25 -6.44
N ILE A 151 -6.29 -5.01 -6.38
CA ILE A 151 -5.43 -3.83 -6.45
C ILE A 151 -4.55 -3.67 -5.21
N LYS A 152 -5.03 -4.07 -4.03
CA LYS A 152 -4.26 -4.02 -2.78
C LYS A 152 -3.00 -4.89 -2.83
N VAL A 153 -3.01 -5.98 -3.59
CA VAL A 153 -1.83 -6.81 -3.84
C VAL A 153 -0.98 -6.23 -4.98
N ALA A 154 -1.63 -5.91 -6.10
CA ALA A 154 -0.93 -5.56 -7.34
C ALA A 154 -0.12 -4.26 -7.22
N ALA A 155 -0.72 -3.20 -6.68
CA ALA A 155 -0.09 -1.88 -6.66
C ALA A 155 1.19 -1.84 -5.79
N PRO A 156 1.18 -2.22 -4.50
CA PRO A 156 2.39 -2.17 -3.69
C PRO A 156 3.52 -3.05 -4.24
N LYS A 157 3.21 -4.25 -4.74
CA LYS A 157 4.20 -5.16 -5.31
C LYS A 157 4.87 -4.60 -6.57
N ALA A 158 4.09 -4.05 -7.49
CA ALA A 158 4.62 -3.45 -8.72
C ALA A 158 5.50 -2.24 -8.40
N ILE A 159 5.00 -1.35 -7.53
CA ILE A 159 5.65 -0.07 -7.25
C ILE A 159 6.91 -0.26 -6.39
N CYS A 160 6.97 -1.27 -5.51
CA CYS A 160 8.23 -1.69 -4.86
C CYS A 160 9.32 -1.98 -5.90
N LYS A 161 9.01 -2.71 -6.98
CA LYS A 161 9.98 -3.03 -8.02
C LYS A 161 10.41 -1.79 -8.82
N ILE A 162 9.51 -0.84 -9.04
CA ILE A 162 9.83 0.42 -9.72
C ILE A 162 10.76 1.28 -8.86
N ALA A 163 10.46 1.38 -7.54
CA ALA A 163 11.31 2.07 -6.58
C ALA A 163 12.72 1.46 -6.53
N ASP A 164 12.83 0.14 -6.48
CA ASP A 164 14.11 -0.58 -6.44
C ASP A 164 14.95 -0.36 -7.71
N ARG A 165 14.32 -0.41 -8.90
CA ARG A 165 14.99 -0.04 -10.17
C ARG A 165 15.50 1.39 -10.16
N ALA A 166 14.71 2.33 -9.66
CA ALA A 166 15.12 3.73 -9.58
C ALA A 166 16.30 3.90 -8.60
N ILE A 167 16.27 3.25 -7.44
CA ILE A 167 17.41 3.21 -6.50
C ILE A 167 18.67 2.70 -7.22
N GLN A 168 18.55 1.61 -7.98
CA GLN A 168 19.66 1.04 -8.73
C GLN A 168 20.22 2.01 -9.79
N VAL A 169 19.36 2.73 -10.51
CA VAL A 169 19.78 3.75 -11.50
C VAL A 169 20.52 4.93 -10.83
N TYR A 170 20.19 5.23 -9.58
CA TYR A 170 20.90 6.25 -8.80
C TYR A 170 22.23 5.76 -8.19
N GLY A 171 22.44 4.44 -8.11
CA GLY A 171 23.59 3.83 -7.43
C GLY A 171 23.56 4.14 -5.93
N GLY A 172 24.74 4.40 -5.33
CA GLY A 172 24.83 4.72 -3.89
C GLY A 172 23.97 5.91 -3.44
N ALA A 173 23.74 6.89 -4.34
CA ALA A 173 22.85 8.01 -4.04
C ALA A 173 21.38 7.59 -3.86
N GLY A 174 20.96 6.46 -4.43
CA GLY A 174 19.58 5.97 -4.35
C GLY A 174 19.18 5.52 -2.94
N VAL A 175 20.16 5.14 -2.12
CA VAL A 175 19.96 4.76 -0.70
C VAL A 175 20.31 5.89 0.28
N SER A 176 20.75 7.04 -0.24
CA SER A 176 21.11 8.21 0.57
C SER A 176 19.89 9.10 0.88
N GLN A 177 20.12 10.11 1.71
CA GLN A 177 19.18 11.18 2.05
C GLN A 177 19.07 12.27 0.97
N ASP A 178 19.97 12.30 -0.02
CA ASP A 178 19.98 13.32 -1.08
C ASP A 178 18.75 13.19 -2.00
N PHE A 179 18.18 11.99 -2.06
CA PHE A 179 17.01 11.68 -2.88
C PHE A 179 15.94 10.98 -2.06
N PRO A 180 14.66 11.15 -2.38
CA PRO A 180 13.57 10.57 -1.59
C PRO A 180 13.38 9.06 -1.82
N LEU A 181 14.16 8.41 -2.70
CA LEU A 181 13.90 7.06 -3.21
C LEU A 181 13.85 6.00 -2.11
N ALA A 182 14.79 6.00 -1.17
CA ALA A 182 14.80 5.04 -0.06
C ALA A 182 13.58 5.19 0.86
N ARG A 183 13.16 6.43 1.15
CA ARG A 183 11.91 6.71 1.89
C ARG A 183 10.67 6.29 1.11
N MET A 184 10.66 6.49 -0.20
CA MET A 184 9.58 6.07 -1.09
C MET A 184 9.46 4.53 -1.11
N TYR A 185 10.58 3.81 -1.21
CA TYR A 185 10.65 2.36 -1.11
C TYR A 185 10.11 1.85 0.24
N ALA A 186 10.60 2.43 1.34
CA ALA A 186 10.13 2.09 2.69
C ALA A 186 8.60 2.25 2.83
N THR A 187 8.06 3.34 2.28
CA THR A 187 6.62 3.65 2.33
C THR A 187 5.79 2.66 1.52
N ILE A 188 6.20 2.29 0.30
CA ILE A 188 5.44 1.32 -0.48
C ILE A 188 5.58 -0.11 0.08
N ARG A 189 6.72 -0.42 0.70
CA ARG A 189 6.97 -1.73 1.32
C ARG A 189 6.07 -1.97 2.54
N THR A 190 5.75 -0.95 3.33
CA THR A 190 4.81 -1.09 4.46
C THR A 190 3.38 -1.37 3.99
N LEU A 191 2.98 -0.86 2.82
CA LEU A 191 1.65 -1.12 2.25
C LEU A 191 1.42 -2.58 1.81
N ARG A 192 2.47 -3.41 1.80
CA ARG A 192 2.35 -4.89 1.66
C ARG A 192 1.99 -5.60 2.98
N LEU A 193 1.93 -4.86 4.09
CA LEU A 193 1.61 -5.35 5.43
C LEU A 193 0.40 -4.61 6.01
N ALA A 194 0.42 -3.28 5.93
CA ALA A 194 -0.69 -2.43 6.36
C ALA A 194 -1.98 -2.74 5.58
N ASP A 195 -3.13 -2.58 6.23
CA ASP A 195 -4.46 -2.92 5.70
C ASP A 195 -4.63 -4.36 5.20
N GLY A 196 -3.82 -5.27 5.76
CA GLY A 196 -3.82 -6.71 5.45
C GLY A 196 -2.62 -7.10 4.56
N PRO A 197 -1.84 -8.12 4.97
CA PRO A 197 -0.75 -8.65 4.16
C PRO A 197 -1.23 -9.18 2.81
N ASP A 198 -0.33 -9.16 1.82
CA ASP A 198 -0.61 -9.62 0.46
C ASP A 198 -1.23 -11.03 0.44
N GLU A 199 -0.69 -11.94 1.26
CA GLU A 199 -1.08 -13.34 1.31
C GLU A 199 -2.54 -13.53 1.76
N VAL A 200 -3.00 -12.70 2.70
CA VAL A 200 -4.39 -12.71 3.17
C VAL A 200 -5.34 -12.30 2.03
N HIS A 201 -4.96 -11.30 1.24
CA HIS A 201 -5.74 -10.86 0.09
C HIS A 201 -5.72 -11.88 -1.04
N LEU A 202 -4.58 -12.51 -1.31
CA LEU A 202 -4.45 -13.59 -2.29
C LEU A 202 -5.38 -14.77 -1.96
N SER A 203 -5.41 -15.22 -0.70
CA SER A 203 -6.35 -16.26 -0.28
C SER A 203 -7.80 -15.85 -0.44
N ALA A 204 -8.15 -14.60 -0.14
CA ALA A 204 -9.50 -14.08 -0.31
C ALA A 204 -9.91 -14.04 -1.80
N ILE A 205 -9.02 -13.58 -2.69
CA ILE A 205 -9.24 -13.56 -4.14
C ILE A 205 -9.47 -14.98 -4.65
N ALA A 206 -8.59 -15.93 -4.29
CA ALA A 206 -8.71 -17.33 -4.72
C ALA A 206 -10.05 -17.95 -4.30
N LYS A 207 -10.48 -17.70 -3.05
CA LYS A 207 -11.78 -18.17 -2.57
C LYS A 207 -12.95 -17.58 -3.37
N MET A 208 -12.92 -16.28 -3.64
CA MET A 208 -13.98 -15.60 -4.40
C MET A 208 -14.02 -16.06 -5.86
N GLU A 209 -12.85 -16.26 -6.48
CA GLU A 209 -12.71 -16.78 -7.84
C GLU A 209 -13.35 -18.18 -7.95
N LEU A 210 -12.97 -19.12 -7.07
CA LEU A 210 -13.53 -20.47 -7.09
C LEU A 210 -15.05 -20.50 -6.90
N GLN A 211 -15.58 -19.66 -6.00
CA GLN A 211 -17.02 -19.52 -5.79
C GLN A 211 -17.76 -18.97 -7.00
N GLU A 212 -17.12 -18.09 -7.78
CA GLU A 212 -17.68 -17.55 -9.01
C GLU A 212 -17.66 -18.60 -10.13
N GLN A 213 -16.54 -19.30 -10.29
CA GLN A 213 -16.40 -20.38 -11.27
C GLN A 213 -17.40 -21.53 -11.02
N ALA A 214 -17.57 -21.94 -9.76
CA ALA A 214 -18.56 -22.95 -9.38
C ALA A 214 -19.99 -22.53 -9.74
N ARG A 215 -20.36 -21.27 -9.45
CA ARG A 215 -21.68 -20.73 -9.81
C ARG A 215 -21.91 -20.71 -11.32
N ARG A 216 -20.89 -20.36 -12.11
CA ARG A 216 -20.96 -20.38 -13.58
C ARG A 216 -21.11 -21.79 -14.14
N LEU A 217 -20.45 -22.79 -13.53
CA LEU A 217 -20.60 -24.19 -13.93
C LEU A 217 -22.03 -24.68 -13.70
N THR A 218 -22.61 -24.42 -12.53
CA THR A 218 -24.00 -24.79 -12.23
C THR A 218 -25.00 -24.11 -13.17
N ALA A 219 -24.75 -22.86 -13.59
CA ALA A 219 -25.63 -22.16 -14.53
C ALA A 219 -25.55 -22.69 -15.98
N ARG A 220 -24.56 -23.53 -16.30
CA ARG A 220 -24.37 -24.15 -17.62
C ARG A 220 -24.89 -25.59 -17.70
N MET A 221 -25.19 -26.20 -16.57
CA MET A 221 -25.78 -27.53 -16.45
C MET A 221 -27.30 -27.41 -16.37
#